data_AF-A0A6B8RHY0-F1
#
_entry.id   AF-A0A6B8RHY0-F1
#
_cell.length_a   1.000
_cell.length_b   1.000
_cell.length_c   1.000
_cell.angle_alpha   90.00
_cell.angle_beta   90.00
_cell.angle_gamma   90.00
#
_symmetry.space_group_name_H-M   'P 1'
#
loop_
_entity.id
_entity.type
_entity.pdbx_description
1 polymer ?
#
loop_
_entity_poly.entity_id
_entity_poly.type
_entity_poly.pdbx_seq_one_letter_code
_entity_poly.pdbx_strand_id
1 'polypeptide(L)'
;MLRHLFGEPERQDSGLILKTNQVLGRYLNDLHDIESKGQSDLSKLRRWEIWVHSFITAVDELEQGVYSSLKYSEQVLNRNVEDMKSEEQTEYRRYLYYYKNSFIRVFAILDKLGFFLNERLHLNTEKVKPRFSYFTVIRQMHDRHIQTDLEQKLYNLKVKYSEPLNKLRDYRNVEIHSINYEAADDLLHSATVGAFSWNHIENLPGNNQILQKCFEMVCETIIAIYNAPCFTDGRA
;
A
#
# COMPACT_ATOMS: atom_id res chain seq x y z
N MET A 1 -0.76 16.02 6.55
CA MET A 1 0.11 15.94 7.75
C MET A 1 1.57 16.27 7.48
N LEU A 2 2.36 15.52 6.69
CA LEU A 2 3.84 15.66 6.67
C LEU A 2 4.40 16.88 5.92
N ARG A 3 3.57 17.56 5.13
CA ARG A 3 3.95 18.76 4.37
C ARG A 3 4.47 19.91 5.24
N HIS A 4 4.03 20.03 6.49
CA HIS A 4 4.54 21.03 7.42
C HIS A 4 6.05 20.90 7.69
N LEU A 5 6.63 19.70 7.56
CA LEU A 5 8.07 19.47 7.69
C LEU A 5 8.89 20.22 6.63
N PHE A 6 8.25 20.62 5.54
CA PHE A 6 8.85 21.32 4.40
C PHE A 6 8.36 22.78 4.30
N GLY A 7 7.66 23.29 5.31
CA GLY A 7 7.05 24.63 5.27
C GLY A 7 5.90 24.77 4.28
N GLU A 8 5.31 23.65 3.83
CA GLU A 8 4.22 23.62 2.88
C GLU A 8 2.85 23.51 3.58
N PRO A 9 1.77 24.08 3.00
CA PRO A 9 0.42 23.92 3.54
C PRO A 9 -0.04 22.46 3.46
N GLU A 10 -1.14 22.16 4.15
CA GLU A 10 -1.76 20.85 4.05
C GLU A 10 -2.18 20.53 2.62
N ARG A 11 -2.14 19.23 2.29
CA ARG A 11 -2.55 18.72 0.99
C ARG A 11 -4.02 19.05 0.76
N GLN A 12 -4.33 19.61 -0.40
CA GLN A 12 -5.69 19.60 -0.92
C GLN A 12 -5.92 18.33 -1.75
N ASP A 13 -6.99 17.59 -1.44
CA ASP A 13 -7.38 16.39 -2.17
C ASP A 13 -7.61 16.70 -3.66
N SER A 14 -6.86 16.01 -4.52
CA SER A 14 -7.01 16.09 -5.98
C SER A 14 -6.71 14.74 -6.64
N GLY A 15 -7.00 14.59 -7.95
CA GLY A 15 -6.64 13.39 -8.69
C GLY A 15 -7.22 12.09 -8.11
N LEU A 16 -6.38 11.05 -8.01
CA LEU A 16 -6.78 9.73 -7.53
C LEU A 16 -7.13 9.72 -6.04
N ILE A 17 -6.41 10.45 -5.20
CA ILE A 17 -6.68 10.46 -3.75
C ILE A 17 -8.05 11.06 -3.44
N LEU A 18 -8.45 12.13 -4.12
CA LEU A 18 -9.80 12.69 -4.02
C LEU A 18 -10.86 11.65 -4.40
N LYS A 19 -10.68 10.98 -5.55
CA LYS A 19 -11.63 9.96 -6.02
C LYS A 19 -11.73 8.79 -5.04
N THR A 20 -10.60 8.35 -4.48
CA THR A 20 -10.54 7.31 -3.46
C THR A 20 -11.32 7.71 -2.20
N ASN A 21 -11.07 8.92 -1.68
CA ASN A 21 -11.78 9.40 -0.49
C ASN A 21 -13.27 9.59 -0.75
N GLN A 22 -13.66 10.03 -1.93
CA GLN A 22 -15.07 10.14 -2.33
C GLN A 22 -15.78 8.78 -2.38
N VAL A 23 -15.15 7.73 -2.93
CA VAL A 23 -15.80 6.40 -3.00
C VAL A 23 -15.94 5.78 -1.61
N LEU A 24 -14.94 5.96 -0.75
CA LEU A 24 -14.97 5.48 0.63
C LEU A 24 -16.03 6.25 1.45
N GLY A 25 -16.10 7.56 1.28
CA GLY A 25 -17.10 8.41 1.94
C GLY A 25 -18.54 8.09 1.50
N ARG A 26 -18.76 7.83 0.21
CA ARG A 26 -20.08 7.36 -0.27
C ARG A 26 -20.47 6.04 0.38
N TYR A 27 -19.56 5.08 0.41
CA TYR A 27 -19.85 3.78 1.03
C TYR A 27 -20.15 3.90 2.54
N LEU A 28 -19.48 4.80 3.27
CA LEU A 28 -19.84 5.08 4.67
C LEU A 28 -21.28 5.61 4.81
N ASN A 29 -21.70 6.51 3.92
CA ASN A 29 -23.08 7.00 3.91
C ASN A 29 -24.07 5.87 3.60
N ASP A 30 -23.75 4.99 2.64
CA ASP A 30 -24.58 3.84 2.30
C ASP A 30 -24.74 2.89 3.50
N LEU A 31 -23.67 2.66 4.27
CA LEU A 31 -23.74 1.86 5.50
C LEU A 31 -24.66 2.51 6.55
N HIS A 32 -24.59 3.83 6.72
CA HIS A 32 -25.45 4.56 7.65
C HIS A 32 -26.93 4.51 7.23
N ASP A 33 -27.21 4.59 5.93
CA ASP A 33 -28.55 4.43 5.39
C ASP A 33 -29.12 3.02 5.62
N ILE A 34 -28.30 1.98 5.47
CA ILE A 34 -28.69 0.59 5.76
C ILE A 34 -28.97 0.40 7.26
N GLU A 35 -28.14 0.99 8.12
CA GLU A 35 -28.30 0.97 9.57
C GLU A 35 -29.62 1.63 10.00
N SER A 36 -29.90 2.84 9.50
CA SER A 36 -31.11 3.60 9.85
C SER A 36 -32.41 2.88 9.45
N LYS A 37 -32.36 2.05 8.40
CA LYS A 37 -33.49 1.24 7.92
C LYS A 37 -33.65 -0.09 8.67
N GLY A 38 -32.72 -0.44 9.56
CA GLY A 38 -32.75 -1.72 10.30
C GLY A 38 -32.59 -2.95 9.40
N GLN A 39 -31.93 -2.81 8.24
CA GLN A 39 -31.91 -3.83 7.18
C GLN A 39 -30.78 -4.86 7.29
N SER A 40 -29.88 -4.74 8.28
CA SER A 40 -28.74 -5.63 8.43
C SER A 40 -28.29 -5.77 9.89
N ASP A 41 -27.48 -6.79 10.14
CA ASP A 41 -26.79 -7.02 11.41
C ASP A 41 -25.84 -5.85 11.73
N LEU A 42 -26.14 -5.13 12.82
CA LEU A 42 -25.38 -3.97 13.29
C LEU A 42 -23.89 -4.30 13.54
N SER A 43 -23.59 -5.52 14.01
CA SER A 43 -22.20 -5.93 14.26
C SER A 43 -21.38 -5.98 12.97
N LYS A 44 -22.00 -6.44 11.87
CA LYS A 44 -21.35 -6.49 10.55
C LYS A 44 -21.17 -5.10 9.95
N LEU A 45 -22.21 -4.26 10.04
CA LEU A 45 -22.13 -2.88 9.53
C LEU A 45 -21.00 -2.10 10.22
N ARG A 46 -20.92 -2.19 11.57
CA ARG A 46 -19.87 -1.53 12.34
C ARG A 46 -18.47 -2.02 11.98
N ARG A 47 -18.31 -3.32 11.71
CA ARG A 47 -17.02 -3.88 11.26
C ARG A 47 -16.61 -3.30 9.91
N TRP A 48 -17.53 -3.21 8.96
CA TRP A 48 -17.25 -2.64 7.63
C TRP A 48 -16.93 -1.15 7.72
N GLU A 49 -17.62 -0.41 8.57
CA GLU A 49 -17.32 1.00 8.85
C GLU A 49 -15.89 1.19 9.38
N ILE A 50 -15.47 0.38 10.36
CA ILE A 50 -14.10 0.38 10.90
C ILE A 50 -13.07 0.09 9.80
N TRP A 51 -13.36 -0.86 8.92
CA TRP A 51 -12.48 -1.16 7.79
C TRP A 51 -12.37 0.03 6.84
N VAL A 52 -13.46 0.68 6.48
CA VAL A 52 -13.47 1.83 5.58
C VAL A 52 -12.70 3.01 6.17
N HIS A 53 -12.93 3.36 7.43
CA HIS A 53 -12.13 4.39 8.12
C HIS A 53 -10.65 4.07 8.11
N SER A 54 -10.29 2.81 8.36
CA SER A 54 -8.89 2.42 8.33
C SER A 54 -8.26 2.48 6.93
N PHE A 55 -9.04 2.31 5.86
CA PHE A 55 -8.56 2.54 4.50
C PHE A 55 -8.33 4.02 4.23
N ILE A 56 -9.24 4.91 4.67
CA ILE A 56 -9.05 6.36 4.54
C ILE A 56 -7.73 6.77 5.20
N THR A 57 -7.50 6.35 6.45
CA THR A 57 -6.25 6.65 7.17
C THR A 57 -5.03 6.05 6.47
N ALA A 58 -5.08 4.77 6.10
CA ALA A 58 -3.93 4.10 5.50
C ALA A 58 -3.54 4.67 4.13
N VAL A 59 -4.52 5.11 3.33
CA VAL A 59 -4.27 5.74 2.02
C VAL A 59 -3.70 7.14 2.21
N ASP A 60 -4.17 7.94 3.17
CA ASP A 60 -3.54 9.23 3.48
C ASP A 60 -2.10 9.03 3.97
N GLU A 61 -1.85 8.09 4.89
CA GLU A 61 -0.50 7.75 5.34
C GLU A 61 0.42 7.33 4.19
N LEU A 62 -0.08 6.52 3.25
CA LEU A 62 0.66 6.12 2.06
C LEU A 62 1.00 7.34 1.19
N GLU A 63 0.03 8.20 0.90
CA GLU A 63 0.24 9.42 0.12
C GLU A 63 1.30 10.32 0.75
N GLN A 64 1.20 10.57 2.05
CA GLN A 64 2.16 11.41 2.78
C GLN A 64 3.56 10.80 2.78
N GLY A 65 3.65 9.46 2.86
CA GLY A 65 4.88 8.72 2.76
C GLY A 65 5.53 8.82 1.38
N VAL A 66 4.75 8.64 0.30
CA VAL A 66 5.22 8.84 -1.08
C VAL A 66 5.73 10.27 -1.26
N TYR A 67 4.94 11.26 -0.84
CA TYR A 67 5.32 12.67 -0.89
C TYR A 67 6.64 12.95 -0.17
N SER A 68 6.78 12.50 1.07
CA SER A 68 7.98 12.75 1.88
C SER A 68 9.21 12.04 1.28
N SER A 69 9.05 10.81 0.78
CA SER A 69 10.13 10.11 0.09
C SER A 69 10.61 10.87 -1.14
N LEU A 70 9.70 11.43 -1.94
CA LEU A 70 10.08 12.26 -3.08
C LEU A 70 10.88 13.49 -2.64
N LYS A 71 10.36 14.26 -1.67
CA LYS A 71 10.99 15.51 -1.20
C LYS A 71 12.38 15.32 -0.59
N TYR A 72 12.59 14.24 0.15
CA TYR A 72 13.92 13.94 0.69
C TYR A 72 14.87 13.41 -0.39
N SER A 73 14.37 12.67 -1.38
CA SER A 73 15.22 12.21 -2.50
C SER A 73 15.75 13.36 -3.37
N GLU A 74 14.98 14.45 -3.50
CA GLU A 74 15.40 15.65 -4.25
C GLU A 74 16.55 16.41 -3.59
N GLN A 75 16.80 16.14 -2.30
CA GLN A 75 17.89 16.75 -1.52
C GLN A 75 19.17 15.90 -1.53
N VAL A 76 19.14 14.72 -2.15
CA VAL A 76 20.30 13.84 -2.30
C VAL A 76 20.91 14.07 -3.69
N LEU A 77 22.16 14.51 -3.73
CA LEU A 77 22.85 14.97 -4.95
C LEU A 77 23.94 14.00 -5.40
N ASN A 78 24.67 13.42 -4.45
CA ASN A 78 25.72 12.45 -4.70
C ASN A 78 25.14 11.10 -5.09
N ARG A 79 25.96 10.29 -5.80
CA ARG A 79 25.61 8.92 -6.21
C ARG A 79 26.25 7.84 -5.33
N ASN A 80 27.17 8.23 -4.45
CA ASN A 80 27.76 7.35 -3.47
C ASN A 80 27.58 7.94 -2.08
N VAL A 81 27.31 7.07 -1.09
CA VAL A 81 27.08 7.49 0.29
C VAL A 81 28.36 8.09 0.92
N GLU A 82 29.53 7.58 0.53
CA GLU A 82 30.82 8.05 1.03
C GLU A 82 31.15 9.50 0.61
N ASP A 83 30.60 9.93 -0.53
CA ASP A 83 30.80 11.27 -1.08
C ASP A 83 29.82 12.30 -0.45
N MET A 84 28.81 11.83 0.30
CA MET A 84 27.81 12.69 0.92
C MET A 84 28.35 13.42 2.13
N LYS A 85 27.99 14.70 2.24
CA LYS A 85 28.14 15.45 3.50
C LYS A 85 27.16 14.92 4.55
N SER A 86 27.45 15.15 5.84
CA SER A 86 26.62 14.70 6.96
C SER A 86 25.12 15.08 6.84
N GLU A 87 24.86 16.31 6.36
CA GLU A 87 23.50 16.81 6.12
C GLU A 87 22.79 15.97 5.04
N GLU A 88 23.46 15.73 3.92
CA GLU A 88 22.93 14.93 2.82
C GLU A 88 22.72 13.46 3.21
N GLN A 89 23.61 12.89 4.02
CA GLN A 89 23.41 11.54 4.58
C GLN A 89 22.15 11.48 5.45
N THR A 90 21.85 12.56 6.17
CA THR A 90 20.62 12.65 6.98
C THR A 90 19.39 12.66 6.09
N GLU A 91 19.40 13.44 5.00
CA GLU A 91 18.30 13.46 4.04
C GLU A 91 18.13 12.11 3.32
N TYR A 92 19.23 11.43 2.98
CA TYR A 92 19.18 10.08 2.42
C TYR A 92 18.57 9.06 3.39
N ARG A 93 18.90 9.13 4.69
CA ARG A 93 18.28 8.26 5.70
C ARG A 93 16.78 8.54 5.86
N ARG A 94 16.38 9.81 5.82
CA ARG A 94 14.95 10.19 5.83
C ARG A 94 14.22 9.69 4.60
N TYR A 95 14.84 9.82 3.42
CA TYR A 95 14.34 9.22 2.20
C TYR A 95 14.07 7.72 2.39
N LEU A 96 15.08 6.96 2.82
CA LEU A 96 14.95 5.51 3.03
C LEU A 96 13.85 5.18 4.04
N TYR A 97 13.76 5.93 5.15
CA TYR A 97 12.70 5.75 6.14
C TYR A 97 11.31 5.89 5.52
N TYR A 98 11.03 6.98 4.80
CA TYR A 98 9.71 7.19 4.21
C TYR A 98 9.43 6.23 3.06
N TYR A 99 10.42 5.96 2.20
CA TYR A 99 10.30 5.00 1.10
C TYR A 99 9.94 3.59 1.62
N LYS A 100 10.67 3.11 2.64
CA LYS A 100 10.45 1.79 3.25
C LYS A 100 9.08 1.66 3.88
N ASN A 101 8.70 2.63 4.71
CA ASN A 101 7.38 2.64 5.33
C ASN A 101 6.25 2.71 4.30
N SER A 102 6.45 3.44 3.20
CA SER A 102 5.44 3.58 2.14
C SER A 102 5.22 2.28 1.36
N PHE A 103 6.29 1.58 0.94
CA PHE A 103 6.08 0.31 0.24
C PHE A 103 5.51 -0.78 1.15
N ILE A 104 5.84 -0.78 2.45
CA ILE A 104 5.19 -1.68 3.43
C ILE A 104 3.69 -1.37 3.49
N ARG A 105 3.35 -0.07 3.51
CA ARG A 105 1.96 0.39 3.55
C ARG A 105 1.16 -0.03 2.31
N VAL A 106 1.76 -0.03 1.12
CA VAL A 106 1.14 -0.58 -0.10
C VAL A 106 0.67 -2.01 0.13
N PHE A 107 1.56 -2.89 0.60
CA PHE A 107 1.21 -4.31 0.81
C PHE A 107 0.20 -4.50 1.94
N ALA A 108 0.32 -3.75 3.03
CA ALA A 108 -0.63 -3.80 4.14
C ALA A 108 -2.05 -3.43 3.69
N ILE A 109 -2.20 -2.40 2.84
CA ILE A 109 -3.50 -2.01 2.29
C ILE A 109 -4.05 -3.12 1.38
N LEU A 110 -3.23 -3.65 0.45
CA LEU A 110 -3.66 -4.72 -0.44
C LEU A 110 -4.11 -5.97 0.35
N ASP A 111 -3.34 -6.39 1.34
CA ASP A 111 -3.69 -7.55 2.17
C ASP A 111 -5.02 -7.31 2.92
N LYS A 112 -5.23 -6.11 3.46
CA LYS A 112 -6.49 -5.75 4.10
C LYS A 112 -7.67 -5.71 3.12
N LEU A 113 -7.46 -5.25 1.89
CA LEU A 113 -8.46 -5.36 0.82
C LEU A 113 -8.76 -6.81 0.46
N GLY A 114 -7.75 -7.68 0.49
CA GLY A 114 -7.93 -9.13 0.36
C GLY A 114 -8.87 -9.68 1.43
N PHE A 115 -8.62 -9.37 2.71
CA PHE A 115 -9.51 -9.78 3.79
C PHE A 115 -10.92 -9.20 3.65
N PHE A 116 -11.03 -7.92 3.30
CA PHE A 116 -12.31 -7.25 3.04
C PHE A 116 -13.12 -7.99 1.98
N LEU A 117 -12.55 -8.23 0.80
CA LEU A 117 -13.22 -8.93 -0.30
C LEU A 117 -13.55 -10.38 0.06
N ASN A 118 -12.63 -11.08 0.76
CA ASN A 118 -12.86 -12.46 1.17
C ASN A 118 -14.08 -12.59 2.08
N GLU A 119 -14.20 -11.69 3.05
CA GLU A 119 -15.35 -11.65 3.97
C GLU A 119 -16.62 -11.21 3.23
N ARG A 120 -16.55 -10.10 2.49
CA ARG A 120 -17.72 -9.45 1.90
C ARG A 120 -18.35 -10.24 0.75
N LEU A 121 -17.56 -11.06 0.05
CA LEU A 121 -18.01 -11.94 -1.03
C LEU A 121 -18.09 -13.41 -0.60
N HIS A 122 -17.93 -13.71 0.68
CA HIS A 122 -17.98 -15.07 1.24
C HIS A 122 -17.11 -16.08 0.46
N LEU A 123 -15.88 -15.66 0.13
CA LEU A 123 -14.98 -16.44 -0.73
C LEU A 123 -14.37 -17.65 -0.02
N ASN A 124 -14.28 -17.60 1.32
CA ASN A 124 -13.68 -18.63 2.17
C ASN A 124 -12.27 -19.05 1.71
N THR A 125 -11.47 -18.08 1.26
CA THR A 125 -10.13 -18.31 0.68
C THR A 125 -9.20 -19.01 1.67
N GLU A 126 -9.39 -18.80 2.97
CA GLU A 126 -8.66 -19.46 4.05
C GLU A 126 -8.81 -20.99 4.04
N LYS A 127 -9.92 -21.53 3.53
CA LYS A 127 -10.11 -22.99 3.38
C LYS A 127 -9.21 -23.59 2.31
N VAL A 128 -8.84 -22.80 1.30
CA VAL A 128 -7.92 -23.20 0.23
C VAL A 128 -6.48 -22.91 0.63
N LYS A 129 -6.24 -21.74 1.23
CA LYS A 129 -4.92 -21.30 1.68
C LYS A 129 -5.03 -20.50 2.98
N PRO A 130 -4.62 -21.05 4.15
CA PRO A 130 -4.77 -20.38 5.44
C PRO A 130 -4.15 -18.98 5.50
N ARG A 131 -3.00 -18.80 4.81
CA ARG A 131 -2.34 -17.50 4.62
C ARG A 131 -2.45 -17.08 3.17
N PHE A 132 -3.45 -16.27 2.86
CA PHE A 132 -3.72 -15.80 1.50
C PHE A 132 -3.36 -14.32 1.35
N SER A 133 -3.07 -13.92 0.12
CA SER A 133 -2.85 -12.53 -0.27
C SER A 133 -4.04 -12.00 -1.05
N TYR A 134 -4.09 -10.68 -1.24
CA TYR A 134 -5.01 -10.02 -2.19
C TYR A 134 -5.13 -10.74 -3.55
N PHE A 135 -4.00 -11.13 -4.15
CA PHE A 135 -4.01 -11.83 -5.45
C PHE A 135 -4.54 -13.26 -5.38
N THR A 136 -4.51 -13.87 -4.20
CA THR A 136 -5.15 -15.18 -3.99
C THR A 136 -6.66 -15.01 -3.98
N VAL A 137 -7.17 -13.91 -3.42
CA VAL A 137 -8.60 -13.56 -3.41
C VAL A 137 -9.13 -13.29 -4.81
N ILE A 138 -8.39 -12.53 -5.65
CA ILE A 138 -8.78 -12.35 -7.07
C ILE A 138 -8.87 -13.69 -7.79
N ARG A 139 -7.89 -14.58 -7.60
CA ARG A 139 -7.92 -15.93 -8.19
C ARG A 139 -9.16 -16.70 -7.73
N GLN A 140 -9.49 -16.62 -6.44
CA GLN A 140 -10.68 -17.29 -5.90
C GLN A 140 -11.99 -16.73 -6.48
N MET A 141 -12.06 -15.42 -6.75
CA MET A 141 -13.19 -14.82 -7.46
C MET A 141 -13.33 -15.40 -8.87
N HIS A 142 -12.21 -15.54 -9.58
CA HIS A 142 -12.16 -16.11 -10.93
C HIS A 142 -12.61 -17.58 -10.93
N ASP A 143 -12.00 -18.41 -10.09
CA ASP A 143 -12.25 -19.85 -10.01
C ASP A 143 -13.72 -20.17 -9.62
N ARG A 144 -14.35 -19.27 -8.86
CA ARG A 144 -15.75 -19.41 -8.43
C ARG A 144 -16.75 -18.61 -9.29
N HIS A 145 -16.28 -17.90 -10.31
CA HIS A 145 -17.08 -16.99 -11.14
C HIS A 145 -17.91 -15.98 -10.33
N ILE A 146 -17.34 -15.43 -9.26
CA ILE A 146 -18.00 -14.44 -8.39
C ILE A 146 -17.65 -13.03 -8.83
N GLN A 147 -18.68 -12.21 -9.08
CA GLN A 147 -18.53 -10.80 -9.47
C GLN A 147 -17.55 -10.63 -10.63
N THR A 148 -17.77 -11.35 -11.73
CA THR A 148 -16.85 -11.45 -12.89
C THR A 148 -16.40 -10.09 -13.43
N ASP A 149 -17.28 -9.10 -13.45
CA ASP A 149 -16.94 -7.76 -13.94
C ASP A 149 -15.96 -7.03 -13.00
N LEU A 150 -16.12 -7.19 -11.69
CA LEU A 150 -15.18 -6.66 -10.71
C LEU A 150 -13.87 -7.45 -10.77
N GLU A 151 -13.94 -8.78 -10.79
CA GLU A 151 -12.77 -9.66 -10.92
C GLU A 151 -11.89 -9.25 -12.09
N GLN A 152 -12.49 -9.10 -13.28
CA GLN A 152 -11.76 -8.69 -14.49
C GLN A 152 -11.11 -7.31 -14.34
N LYS A 153 -11.79 -6.34 -13.71
CA LYS A 153 -11.19 -5.02 -13.42
C LYS A 153 -9.99 -5.13 -12.50
N LEU A 154 -10.10 -5.90 -11.41
CA LEU A 154 -9.01 -6.12 -10.46
C LEU A 154 -7.84 -6.90 -11.09
N TYR A 155 -8.14 -7.86 -11.97
CA TYR A 155 -7.14 -8.59 -12.74
C TYR A 155 -6.38 -7.66 -13.70
N ASN A 156 -7.09 -6.78 -14.41
CA ASN A 156 -6.46 -5.82 -15.32
C ASN A 156 -5.54 -4.86 -14.56
N LEU A 157 -5.93 -4.40 -13.37
CA LEU A 157 -5.07 -3.62 -12.49
C LEU A 157 -3.82 -4.41 -12.06
N LYS A 158 -3.99 -5.66 -11.63
CA LYS A 158 -2.86 -6.56 -11.31
C LYS A 158 -1.87 -6.65 -12.47
N VAL A 159 -2.35 -6.82 -13.70
CA VAL A 159 -1.49 -6.92 -14.90
C VAL A 159 -0.78 -5.58 -15.15
N LYS A 160 -1.54 -4.47 -15.18
CA LYS A 160 -1.04 -3.10 -15.41
C LYS A 160 0.12 -2.72 -14.46
N TYR A 161 0.03 -3.13 -13.19
CA TYR A 161 1.01 -2.76 -12.16
C TYR A 161 1.92 -3.92 -11.71
N SER A 162 1.96 -5.01 -12.48
CA SER A 162 2.72 -6.21 -12.11
C SER A 162 4.22 -5.94 -11.93
N GLU A 163 4.84 -5.23 -12.87
CA GLU A 163 6.26 -4.87 -12.83
C GLU A 163 6.64 -4.01 -11.61
N PRO A 164 6.03 -2.83 -11.36
CA PRO A 164 6.39 -2.01 -10.21
C PRO A 164 6.12 -2.73 -8.87
N LEU A 165 5.04 -3.52 -8.79
CA LEU A 165 4.71 -4.24 -7.57
C LEU A 165 5.68 -5.39 -7.28
N ASN A 166 6.17 -6.08 -8.32
CA ASN A 166 7.20 -7.10 -8.16
C ASN A 166 8.51 -6.48 -7.66
N LYS A 167 8.92 -5.33 -8.21
CA LYS A 167 10.11 -4.59 -7.72
C LYS A 167 9.98 -4.20 -6.25
N LEU A 168 8.84 -3.64 -5.81
CA LEU A 168 8.62 -3.35 -4.37
C LEU A 168 8.61 -4.61 -3.50
N ARG A 169 8.12 -5.74 -4.02
CA ARG A 169 8.14 -7.00 -3.29
C ARG A 169 9.57 -7.50 -3.12
N ASP A 170 10.39 -7.39 -4.16
CA ASP A 170 11.79 -7.77 -4.12
C ASP A 170 12.55 -6.89 -3.13
N TYR A 171 12.35 -5.56 -3.15
CA TYR A 171 12.92 -4.64 -2.15
C TYR A 171 12.49 -4.98 -0.73
N ARG A 172 11.20 -5.24 -0.49
CA ARG A 172 10.72 -5.65 0.83
C ARG A 172 11.34 -6.96 1.29
N ASN A 173 11.47 -7.93 0.38
CA ASN A 173 12.09 -9.21 0.72
C ASN A 173 13.57 -9.01 1.04
N VAL A 174 14.30 -8.22 0.25
CA VAL A 174 15.69 -7.85 0.55
C VAL A 174 15.77 -7.15 1.89
N GLU A 175 14.93 -6.17 2.21
CA GLU A 175 14.93 -5.46 3.51
C GLU A 175 14.69 -6.41 4.69
N ILE A 176 13.67 -7.27 4.57
CA ILE A 176 13.37 -8.27 5.60
C ILE A 176 14.55 -9.23 5.76
N HIS A 177 15.16 -9.65 4.66
CA HIS A 177 16.31 -10.55 4.68
C HIS A 177 17.60 -9.85 5.09
N SER A 178 17.79 -8.57 4.80
CA SER A 178 18.96 -7.78 5.14
C SER A 178 18.95 -7.39 6.59
N ILE A 179 17.80 -7.12 7.22
CA ILE A 179 17.71 -6.99 8.69
C ILE A 179 18.04 -8.33 9.36
N ASN A 180 17.56 -9.44 8.81
CA ASN A 180 17.89 -10.78 9.32
C ASN A 180 19.36 -11.15 9.07
N TYR A 181 19.93 -10.69 7.96
CA TYR A 181 21.32 -10.91 7.60
C TYR A 181 22.23 -9.96 8.37
N GLU A 182 21.89 -8.70 8.59
CA GLU A 182 22.58 -7.77 9.51
C GLU A 182 22.55 -8.31 10.92
N ALA A 183 21.44 -8.90 11.40
CA ALA A 183 21.42 -9.57 12.70
C ALA A 183 22.29 -10.85 12.76
N ALA A 184 22.40 -11.60 11.67
CA ALA A 184 23.25 -12.79 11.58
C ALA A 184 24.73 -12.46 11.29
N ASP A 185 24.97 -11.37 10.58
CA ASP A 185 26.25 -10.85 10.15
C ASP A 185 26.83 -9.97 11.24
N ASP A 186 26.08 -9.25 12.07
CA ASP A 186 26.59 -8.65 13.32
C ASP A 186 27.13 -9.73 14.28
N LEU A 187 26.53 -10.94 14.24
CA LEU A 187 27.03 -12.13 14.92
C LEU A 187 28.33 -12.66 14.29
N LEU A 188 28.50 -12.56 12.96
CA LEU A 188 29.70 -13.01 12.20
C LEU A 188 30.81 -11.94 12.05
N HIS A 189 30.47 -10.65 12.06
CA HIS A 189 31.34 -9.47 12.02
C HIS A 189 31.99 -9.22 13.38
N SER A 190 31.43 -9.75 14.46
CA SER A 190 32.18 -9.92 15.71
C SER A 190 33.39 -10.86 15.55
N ALA A 191 33.43 -11.67 14.46
CA ALA A 191 34.48 -12.66 14.21
C ALA A 191 35.37 -12.37 12.98
N THR A 192 34.94 -11.60 11.97
CA THR A 192 35.76 -11.38 10.76
C THR A 192 35.50 -10.03 10.08
N VAL A 193 36.54 -9.20 9.98
CA VAL A 193 36.59 -7.95 9.19
C VAL A 193 36.62 -8.25 7.69
N GLY A 194 35.77 -7.60 6.89
CA GLY A 194 35.89 -7.62 5.42
C GLY A 194 34.67 -7.06 4.66
N ALA A 195 34.72 -5.76 4.34
CA ALA A 195 33.73 -4.97 3.64
C ALA A 195 33.06 -5.62 2.41
N PHE A 196 31.73 -5.73 2.44
CA PHE A 196 30.91 -5.81 1.23
C PHE A 196 30.50 -4.40 0.79
N SER A 197 30.62 -4.13 -0.52
CA SER A 197 30.39 -2.84 -1.16
C SER A 197 28.91 -2.41 -1.14
N TRP A 198 28.51 -1.65 -0.11
CA TRP A 198 27.19 -1.01 0.02
C TRP A 198 27.17 0.46 -0.43
N ASN A 199 28.17 0.90 -1.22
CA ASN A 199 28.47 2.32 -1.38
C ASN A 199 27.74 3.03 -2.52
N HIS A 200 27.03 2.32 -3.40
CA HIS A 200 26.29 2.93 -4.50
C HIS A 200 24.83 3.20 -4.10
N ILE A 201 24.39 4.44 -4.27
CA ILE A 201 23.00 4.83 -4.00
C ILE A 201 22.11 4.23 -5.07
N GLU A 202 21.01 3.62 -4.65
CA GLU A 202 19.97 3.12 -5.55
C GLU A 202 19.42 4.24 -6.45
N ASN A 203 18.84 3.89 -7.60
CA ASN A 203 18.18 4.87 -8.47
C ASN A 203 16.94 5.49 -7.78
N LEU A 204 17.14 6.53 -6.96
CA LEU A 204 16.07 7.16 -6.17
C LEU A 204 14.91 7.67 -7.03
N PRO A 205 15.15 8.35 -8.17
CA PRO A 205 14.08 8.73 -9.08
C PRO A 205 13.27 7.52 -9.59
N GLY A 206 13.95 6.44 -9.98
CA GLY A 206 13.31 5.20 -10.42
C GLY A 206 12.50 4.52 -9.32
N ASN A 207 13.05 4.45 -8.11
CA ASN A 207 12.39 3.93 -6.92
C ASN A 207 11.11 4.72 -6.61
N ASN A 208 11.17 6.05 -6.63
CA ASN A 208 10.01 6.90 -6.39
C ASN A 208 8.93 6.75 -7.46
N GLN A 209 9.31 6.58 -8.74
CA GLN A 209 8.35 6.29 -9.80
C GLN A 209 7.64 4.95 -9.58
N ILE A 210 8.38 3.92 -9.13
CA ILE A 210 7.81 2.62 -8.78
C ILE A 210 6.82 2.76 -7.63
N LEU A 211 7.21 3.46 -6.55
CA LEU A 211 6.35 3.67 -5.39
C LEU A 211 5.09 4.47 -5.75
N GLN A 212 5.23 5.52 -6.56
CA GLN A 212 4.12 6.32 -7.07
C GLN A 212 3.13 5.46 -7.88
N LYS A 213 3.61 4.61 -8.80
CA LYS A 213 2.75 3.68 -9.55
C LYS A 213 2.02 2.69 -8.63
N CYS A 214 2.66 2.24 -7.56
CA CYS A 214 2.03 1.35 -6.58
C CYS A 214 0.99 2.08 -5.71
N PHE A 215 1.19 3.37 -5.40
CA PHE A 215 0.15 4.20 -4.79
C PHE A 215 -1.05 4.39 -5.72
N GLU A 216 -0.81 4.64 -7.01
CA GLU A 216 -1.87 4.72 -8.03
C GLU A 216 -2.66 3.41 -8.11
N MET A 217 -1.96 2.27 -8.11
CA MET A 217 -2.59 0.94 -8.07
C MET A 217 -3.52 0.80 -6.86
N VAL A 218 -3.07 1.19 -5.67
CA VAL A 218 -3.88 1.11 -4.44
C VAL A 218 -5.15 1.95 -4.59
N CYS A 219 -5.02 3.20 -5.05
CA CYS A 219 -6.17 4.07 -5.29
C CYS A 219 -7.13 3.48 -6.32
N GLU A 220 -6.64 3.08 -7.50
CA GLU A 220 -7.47 2.49 -8.55
C GLU A 220 -8.17 1.20 -8.09
N THR A 221 -7.50 0.40 -7.27
CA THR A 221 -8.08 -0.82 -6.68
C THR A 221 -9.24 -0.49 -5.75
N ILE A 222 -9.05 0.46 -4.82
CA ILE A 222 -10.12 0.90 -3.91
C ILE A 222 -11.29 1.48 -4.71
N ILE A 223 -11.00 2.34 -5.68
CA ILE A 223 -12.01 2.91 -6.58
C ILE A 223 -12.79 1.81 -7.32
N ALA A 224 -12.12 0.77 -7.81
CA ALA A 224 -12.78 -0.32 -8.51
C ALA A 224 -13.71 -1.14 -7.58
N ILE A 225 -13.25 -1.42 -6.35
CA ILE A 225 -14.02 -2.20 -5.36
C ILE A 225 -15.26 -1.41 -4.90
N TYR A 226 -15.08 -0.18 -4.46
CA TYR A 226 -16.17 0.60 -3.84
C TYR A 226 -17.13 1.24 -4.85
N ASN A 227 -16.82 1.23 -6.15
CA ASN A 227 -17.79 1.55 -7.20
C ASN A 227 -18.46 0.32 -7.81
N ALA A 228 -18.11 -0.90 -7.41
CA ALA A 228 -18.74 -2.07 -7.98
C ALA A 228 -20.19 -2.20 -7.45
N PRO A 229 -21.17 -2.54 -8.33
CA PRO A 229 -22.59 -2.59 -7.95
C PRO A 229 -22.90 -3.45 -6.73
N CYS A 230 -22.17 -4.55 -6.55
CA CYS A 230 -22.33 -5.44 -5.40
C CYS A 230 -21.96 -4.80 -4.04
N PHE A 231 -21.29 -3.64 -4.03
CA PHE A 231 -21.00 -2.88 -2.82
C PHE A 231 -21.85 -1.61 -2.69
N THR A 232 -22.50 -1.13 -3.76
CA THR A 232 -23.36 0.06 -3.73
C THR A 232 -24.84 -0.27 -3.50
N ASP A 233 -25.29 -1.48 -3.87
CA ASP A 233 -26.73 -1.77 -3.96
C ASP A 233 -27.32 -2.44 -2.71
N GLY A 234 -26.58 -2.49 -1.59
CA GLY A 234 -27.01 -3.18 -0.36
C GLY A 234 -27.24 -4.70 -0.51
N ARG A 235 -26.97 -5.25 -1.70
CA ARG A 235 -27.11 -6.68 -2.05
C ARG A 235 -25.73 -7.29 -2.26
N ALA A 236 -25.14 -7.78 -1.19
CA ALA A 236 -24.18 -8.90 -1.30
C ALA A 236 -24.27 -9.77 -0.05
#